data_AF-A0A6A7YZL5-F1
#
_entry.id   AF-A0A6A7YZL5-F1
#
_cell.length_a   1.000
_cell.length_b   1.000
_cell.length_c   1.000
_cell.angle_alpha   90.00
_cell.angle_beta   90.00
_cell.angle_gamma   90.00
#
_symmetry.space_group_name_H-M   'P 1'
#
loop_
_entity.id
_entity.type
_entity.pdbx_description
1 polymer ?
#
loop_
_entity_poly.entity_id
_entity_poly.type
_entity_poly.pdbx_seq_one_letter_code
_entity_poly.pdbx_strand_id
1 'polypeptide(L)'
;MNAQSQNIVNTPSRIRAHALGTDAPELADYQNEPPQMESGAVGKSGYLRLGFEKRGHRSELTDMERRVPSLVQRALYWDEEMPELPCVTMISTSGCILQGDRLATDVNVGPGACGHVTTQSATKVHSMNANYASQIQHFRVEEDGYLEFMPDPLIPHRDARFITDTQIKIHPTATAIYCEVLMSGRKYHHVDERFGFDVYSSRVSAENLEGKELFVEKYVLEPKKESLDAIGVMQTFDVFGNVVLLTPKEHHDRIVERVPALFDMKAGLASGVTRLPNNCGLIFKVLGNDSGEVKAQIREFWKIAREEILGRTLQPQFLWR
;
A
#
# COMPACT_ATOMS: atom_id res chain seq x y z
N MET A 1 28.56 -17.77 6.91
CA MET A 1 27.39 -16.88 6.72
C MET A 1 27.82 -15.47 7.02
N ASN A 2 27.57 -14.52 6.11
CA ASN A 2 27.90 -13.11 6.34
C ASN A 2 26.90 -12.48 7.33
N ALA A 3 27.29 -11.40 8.01
CA ALA A 3 26.47 -10.67 8.97
C ALA A 3 25.11 -10.18 8.38
N GLN A 4 25.02 -10.03 7.06
CA GLN A 4 23.76 -9.72 6.36
C GLN A 4 22.78 -10.90 6.32
N SER A 5 23.28 -12.13 6.09
CA SER A 5 22.45 -13.33 6.10
C SER A 5 21.84 -13.54 7.49
N GLN A 6 22.61 -13.32 8.57
CA GLN A 6 22.10 -13.41 9.95
C GLN A 6 21.05 -12.34 10.28
N ASN A 7 21.18 -11.13 9.74
CA ASN A 7 20.20 -10.04 9.92
C ASN A 7 18.90 -10.25 9.13
N ILE A 8 18.93 -10.98 8.01
CA ILE A 8 17.71 -11.34 7.27
C ILE A 8 16.97 -12.45 8.02
N VAL A 9 17.68 -13.44 8.53
CA VAL A 9 17.12 -14.60 9.25
C VAL A 9 16.29 -14.21 10.49
N ASN A 10 16.59 -13.08 11.13
CA ASN A 10 15.85 -12.62 12.32
C ASN A 10 14.66 -11.70 11.98
N THR A 11 14.35 -11.49 10.69
CA THR A 11 13.25 -10.62 10.25
C THR A 11 12.36 -11.36 9.24
N PRO A 12 11.25 -11.98 9.68
CA PRO A 12 10.41 -12.81 8.82
C PRO A 12 9.96 -12.12 7.53
N SER A 13 9.59 -10.83 7.59
CA SER A 13 9.18 -10.05 6.42
C SER A 13 10.30 -9.89 5.39
N ARG A 14 11.56 -9.78 5.82
CA ARG A 14 12.70 -9.72 4.90
C ARG A 14 12.96 -11.07 4.24
N ILE A 15 12.86 -12.16 4.99
CA ILE A 15 12.97 -13.52 4.42
C ILE A 15 11.90 -13.71 3.36
N ARG A 16 10.65 -13.35 3.69
CA ARG A 16 9.52 -13.42 2.76
C ARG A 16 9.75 -12.55 1.53
N ALA A 17 10.26 -11.34 1.67
CA ALA A 17 10.55 -10.48 0.53
C ALA A 17 11.57 -11.12 -0.42
N HIS A 18 12.61 -11.76 0.10
CA HIS A 18 13.60 -12.48 -0.71
C HIS A 18 13.05 -13.72 -1.40
N ALA A 19 12.06 -14.40 -0.79
CA ALA A 19 11.43 -15.58 -1.38
C ALA A 19 10.25 -15.24 -2.32
N LEU A 20 9.58 -14.10 -2.11
CA LEU A 20 8.39 -13.69 -2.85
C LEU A 20 8.71 -13.59 -4.34
N GLY A 21 7.96 -14.34 -5.16
CA GLY A 21 8.15 -14.40 -6.61
C GLY A 21 8.92 -15.61 -7.11
N THR A 22 9.63 -16.35 -6.25
CA THR A 22 10.36 -17.57 -6.63
C THR A 22 9.42 -18.64 -7.18
N ASP A 23 8.31 -18.87 -6.48
CA ASP A 23 7.30 -19.88 -6.84
C ASP A 23 6.03 -19.25 -7.45
N ALA A 24 6.06 -17.96 -7.77
CA ALA A 24 4.90 -17.27 -8.34
C ALA A 24 4.78 -17.61 -9.84
N PRO A 25 3.67 -18.22 -10.31
CA PRO A 25 3.51 -18.60 -11.71
C PRO A 25 3.68 -17.42 -12.68
N GLU A 26 3.20 -16.24 -12.30
CA GLU A 26 3.32 -15.00 -13.08
C GLU A 26 4.77 -14.51 -13.26
N LEU A 27 5.72 -15.03 -12.46
CA LEU A 27 7.13 -14.67 -12.51
C LEU A 27 8.05 -15.84 -12.94
N ALA A 28 7.48 -16.98 -13.34
CA ALA A 28 8.26 -18.18 -13.68
C ALA A 28 9.31 -17.93 -14.78
N ASP A 29 8.98 -17.10 -15.78
CA ASP A 29 9.86 -16.76 -16.90
C ASP A 29 10.90 -15.65 -16.56
N TYR A 30 10.83 -15.07 -15.35
CA TYR A 30 11.58 -13.88 -14.96
C TYR A 30 12.53 -14.13 -13.78
N GLN A 31 13.16 -15.30 -13.71
CA GLN A 31 14.07 -15.68 -12.62
C GLN A 31 15.56 -15.40 -12.92
N ASN A 32 15.89 -14.83 -14.08
CA ASN A 32 17.26 -14.52 -14.44
C ASN A 32 17.84 -13.41 -13.55
N GLU A 33 19.06 -13.58 -13.04
CA GLU A 33 19.69 -12.57 -12.16
C GLU A 33 20.23 -11.36 -12.95
N PRO A 34 20.14 -10.13 -12.39
CA PRO A 34 20.73 -8.95 -13.00
C PRO A 34 22.27 -9.04 -13.07
N PRO A 35 22.89 -8.83 -14.24
CA PRO A 35 24.36 -8.91 -14.38
C PRO A 35 25.08 -7.76 -13.67
N GLN A 36 24.42 -6.62 -13.45
CA GLN A 36 25.04 -5.45 -12.82
C GLN A 36 25.14 -5.58 -11.30
N MET A 37 24.14 -6.19 -10.67
CA MET A 37 24.04 -6.33 -9.21
C MET A 37 22.97 -7.35 -8.84
N GLU A 38 23.38 -8.42 -8.17
CA GLU A 38 22.52 -9.53 -7.73
C GLU A 38 21.27 -9.05 -6.98
N SER A 39 20.17 -9.78 -7.14
CA SER A 39 18.92 -9.49 -6.44
C SER A 39 19.10 -9.58 -4.93
N GLY A 40 18.48 -8.66 -4.19
CA GLY A 40 18.56 -8.63 -2.73
C GLY A 40 19.95 -8.30 -2.16
N ALA A 41 20.93 -7.92 -2.98
CA ALA A 41 22.24 -7.43 -2.53
C ALA A 41 22.13 -6.15 -1.68
N VAL A 42 23.27 -5.68 -1.15
CA VAL A 42 23.34 -4.47 -0.30
C VAL A 42 22.78 -3.26 -1.05
N GLY A 43 21.75 -2.60 -0.51
CA GLY A 43 21.09 -1.48 -1.21
C GLY A 43 19.96 -1.89 -2.16
N LYS A 44 19.77 -3.20 -2.38
CA LYS A 44 18.56 -3.79 -2.99
C LYS A 44 17.67 -4.50 -1.98
N SER A 45 18.20 -4.89 -0.81
CA SER A 45 17.40 -5.39 0.31
C SER A 45 17.01 -4.28 1.29
N GLY A 46 15.94 -3.55 0.95
CA GLY A 46 15.35 -2.50 1.78
C GLY A 46 14.53 -3.05 2.94
N TYR A 47 14.58 -2.38 4.08
CA TYR A 47 13.75 -2.72 5.23
C TYR A 47 13.38 -1.50 6.05
N LEU A 48 12.11 -1.43 6.45
CA LEU A 48 11.61 -0.43 7.36
C LEU A 48 10.76 -1.10 8.44
N ARG A 49 10.99 -0.78 9.71
CA ARG A 49 10.12 -1.15 10.82
C ARG A 49 9.71 0.10 11.58
N LEU A 50 8.42 0.27 11.79
CA LEU A 50 7.82 1.36 12.57
C LEU A 50 6.96 0.77 13.69
N GLY A 51 7.15 1.23 14.92
CA GLY A 51 6.30 0.87 16.06
C GLY A 51 5.73 2.11 16.73
N PHE A 52 4.41 2.17 16.82
CA PHE A 52 3.66 3.25 17.45
C PHE A 52 3.09 2.77 18.79
N GLU A 53 3.33 3.53 19.85
CA GLU A 53 2.86 3.20 21.21
C GLU A 53 2.17 4.40 21.85
N LYS A 54 1.11 4.16 22.62
CA LYS A 54 0.40 5.20 23.35
C LYS A 54 1.20 5.64 24.57
N ARG A 55 1.46 6.94 24.69
CA ARG A 55 2.17 7.56 25.82
C ARG A 55 1.46 8.82 26.28
N GLY A 56 0.80 8.70 27.43
CA GLY A 56 -0.02 9.78 27.97
C GLY A 56 -1.19 10.09 27.04
N HIS A 57 -1.27 11.33 26.56
CA HIS A 57 -2.36 11.82 25.71
C HIS A 57 -2.13 11.60 24.20
N ARG A 58 -0.95 11.11 23.79
CA ARG A 58 -0.61 10.94 22.37
C ARG A 58 0.04 9.60 22.07
N SER A 59 0.11 9.24 20.79
CA SER A 59 0.94 8.11 20.34
C SER A 59 2.31 8.61 19.91
N GLU A 60 3.35 7.81 20.13
CA GLU A 60 4.72 8.13 19.73
C GLU A 60 5.30 7.02 18.85
N LEU A 61 6.13 7.39 17.87
CA LEU A 61 6.96 6.44 17.13
C LEU A 61 8.12 5.99 18.05
N THR A 62 7.96 4.86 18.73
CA THR A 62 8.89 4.34 19.73
C THR A 62 9.90 3.34 19.19
N ASP A 63 9.59 2.69 18.07
CA ASP A 63 10.48 1.75 17.41
C ASP A 63 10.67 2.15 15.94
N MET A 64 11.92 2.17 15.50
CA MET A 64 12.31 2.57 14.16
C MET A 64 13.59 1.83 13.74
N GLU A 65 13.45 0.85 12.85
CA GLU A 65 14.59 0.26 12.12
C GLU A 65 14.49 0.67 10.66
N ARG A 66 15.62 1.03 10.05
CA ARG A 66 15.69 1.44 8.65
C ARG A 66 16.93 0.88 7.97
N ARG A 67 16.76 0.37 6.76
CA ARG A 67 17.81 -0.09 5.88
C ARG A 67 17.54 0.41 4.47
N VAL A 68 18.57 0.97 3.87
CA VAL A 68 18.51 1.51 2.51
C VAL A 68 17.96 0.47 1.51
N PRO A 69 17.11 0.90 0.57
CA PRO A 69 16.77 2.30 0.26
C PRO A 69 15.65 2.90 1.12
N SER A 70 15.06 2.16 2.06
CA SER A 70 13.96 2.64 2.89
C SER A 70 14.43 3.54 4.04
N LEU A 71 13.86 4.74 4.12
CA LEU A 71 14.19 5.75 5.11
C LEU A 71 12.91 6.34 5.71
N VAL A 72 12.96 6.67 6.99
CA VAL A 72 11.96 7.47 7.69
C VAL A 72 12.66 8.49 8.57
N GLN A 73 12.04 9.67 8.73
CA GLN A 73 12.44 10.74 9.66
C GLN A 73 11.59 10.69 10.95
N ARG A 74 11.79 11.66 11.84
CA ARG A 74 10.97 11.77 13.06
C ARG A 74 9.49 11.93 12.70
N ALA A 75 8.63 11.33 13.51
CA ALA A 75 7.19 11.59 13.45
C ALA A 75 6.90 13.07 13.68
N LEU A 76 6.02 13.61 12.85
CA LEU A 76 5.48 14.96 12.97
C LEU A 76 4.05 14.88 13.50
N TYR A 77 3.55 15.95 14.11
CA TYR A 77 2.19 16.04 14.63
C TYR A 77 1.56 17.28 14.01
N TRP A 78 1.20 17.18 12.72
CA TRP A 78 0.68 18.29 11.92
C TRP A 78 -0.83 18.25 11.76
N ASP A 79 -1.49 17.19 12.21
CA ASP A 79 -2.94 17.04 12.12
C ASP A 79 -3.62 17.72 13.32
N GLU A 80 -4.17 18.93 13.11
CA GLU A 80 -4.82 19.66 14.20
C GLU A 80 -6.17 19.05 14.63
N GLU A 81 -6.80 18.21 13.79
CA GLU A 81 -7.99 17.43 14.21
C GLU A 81 -7.59 16.25 15.11
N MET A 82 -6.35 15.74 14.95
CA MET A 82 -5.77 14.68 15.77
C MET A 82 -4.36 15.01 16.27
N PRO A 83 -4.21 15.93 17.24
CA PRO A 83 -2.89 16.30 17.78
C PRO A 83 -2.11 15.12 18.40
N GLU A 84 -2.81 14.03 18.76
CA GLU A 84 -2.23 12.79 19.25
C GLU A 84 -1.61 11.89 18.18
N LEU A 85 -1.86 12.16 16.89
CA LEU A 85 -1.53 11.28 15.76
C LEU A 85 -0.11 11.56 15.26
N PRO A 86 0.83 10.61 15.41
CA PRO A 86 2.13 10.71 14.78
C PRO A 86 2.01 10.44 13.28
N CYS A 87 2.39 11.43 12.48
CA CYS A 87 2.42 11.36 11.03
C CYS A 87 3.86 11.14 10.53
N VAL A 88 4.05 10.06 9.77
CA VAL A 88 5.34 9.57 9.30
C VAL A 88 5.36 9.50 7.78
N THR A 89 6.40 10.09 7.19
CA THR A 89 6.64 10.05 5.74
C THR A 89 7.77 9.08 5.42
N MET A 90 7.45 8.01 4.70
CA MET A 90 8.38 7.06 4.10
C MET A 90 9.10 7.70 2.91
N ILE A 91 10.41 7.56 2.88
CA ILE A 91 11.31 8.10 1.88
C ILE A 91 12.07 6.93 1.25
N SER A 92 12.17 6.93 -0.07
CA SER A 92 13.10 6.04 -0.79
C SER A 92 14.35 6.83 -1.20
N THR A 93 15.52 6.37 -0.78
CA THR A 93 16.80 7.00 -1.17
C THR A 93 17.26 6.61 -2.58
N SER A 94 16.65 5.60 -3.21
CA SER A 94 16.94 5.20 -4.60
C SER A 94 16.08 5.94 -5.63
N GLY A 95 15.02 6.62 -5.19
CA GLY A 95 14.08 7.35 -6.06
C GLY A 95 13.15 6.48 -6.92
N CYS A 96 13.41 5.16 -7.01
CA CYS A 96 12.59 4.19 -7.72
C CYS A 96 12.87 2.76 -7.22
N ILE A 97 11.96 1.84 -7.56
CA ILE A 97 12.14 0.40 -7.41
C ILE A 97 12.77 -0.13 -8.70
N LEU A 98 13.84 -0.91 -8.55
CA LEU A 98 14.66 -1.45 -9.63
C LEU A 98 14.63 -2.98 -9.66
N GLN A 99 15.05 -3.56 -10.79
CA GLN A 99 15.24 -5.00 -10.94
C GLN A 99 16.09 -5.61 -9.81
N GLY A 100 15.58 -6.66 -9.20
CA GLY A 100 16.24 -7.37 -8.10
C GLY A 100 16.03 -6.73 -6.72
N ASP A 101 15.25 -5.66 -6.59
CA ASP A 101 14.91 -5.11 -5.26
C ASP A 101 14.03 -6.09 -4.47
N ARG A 102 14.31 -6.17 -3.16
CA ARG A 102 13.63 -7.01 -2.16
C ARG A 102 13.31 -6.14 -0.95
N LEU A 103 12.09 -5.60 -0.92
CA LEU A 103 11.68 -4.59 0.05
C LEU A 103 10.76 -5.19 1.11
N ALA A 104 10.97 -4.82 2.37
CA ALA A 104 10.06 -5.20 3.46
C ALA A 104 9.69 -3.97 4.31
N THR A 105 8.42 -3.84 4.66
CA THR A 105 7.91 -2.79 5.55
C THR A 105 7.05 -3.41 6.64
N ASP A 106 7.41 -3.20 7.89
CA ASP A 106 6.67 -3.64 9.07
C ASP A 106 6.15 -2.41 9.82
N VAL A 107 4.84 -2.33 10.06
CA VAL A 107 4.24 -1.29 10.91
C VAL A 107 3.42 -1.93 12.00
N ASN A 108 3.75 -1.62 13.25
CA ASN A 108 3.04 -2.09 14.44
C ASN A 108 2.39 -0.89 15.14
N VAL A 109 1.12 -1.01 15.47
CA VAL A 109 0.37 -0.04 16.28
C VAL A 109 -0.06 -0.77 17.55
N GLY A 110 0.51 -0.36 18.68
CA GLY A 110 0.23 -0.94 20.00
C GLY A 110 -1.18 -0.60 20.52
N PRO A 111 -1.57 -1.17 21.68
CA PRO A 111 -2.91 -1.02 22.21
C PRO A 111 -3.31 0.46 22.43
N GLY A 112 -4.45 0.85 21.87
CA GLY A 112 -5.00 2.20 21.94
C GLY A 112 -4.12 3.29 21.30
N ALA A 113 -3.07 2.90 20.57
CA ALA A 113 -2.18 3.80 19.85
C ALA A 113 -2.73 4.13 18.46
N CYS A 114 -2.16 5.15 17.84
CA CYS A 114 -2.49 5.56 16.49
C CYS A 114 -1.23 5.88 15.69
N GLY A 115 -1.32 5.76 14.36
CA GLY A 115 -0.23 6.12 13.47
C GLY A 115 -0.74 6.43 12.06
N HIS A 116 -0.16 7.48 11.46
CA HIS A 116 -0.36 7.81 10.06
C HIS A 116 0.96 7.63 9.31
N VAL A 117 0.93 6.85 8.24
CA VAL A 117 2.08 6.55 7.39
C VAL A 117 1.74 6.86 5.94
N THR A 118 2.54 7.71 5.32
CA THR A 118 2.43 8.14 3.91
C THR A 118 3.79 8.01 3.25
N THR A 119 3.86 8.03 1.92
CA THR A 119 5.13 8.21 1.21
C THR A 119 5.42 9.69 0.93
N GLN A 120 6.66 10.00 0.59
CA GLN A 120 7.09 11.34 0.16
C GLN A 120 6.59 11.69 -1.25
N SER A 121 6.49 10.69 -2.11
CA SER A 121 6.16 10.86 -3.52
C SER A 121 5.68 9.55 -4.13
N ALA A 122 5.17 9.64 -5.36
CA ALA A 122 4.78 8.50 -6.16
C ALA A 122 5.95 7.51 -6.34
N THR A 123 5.65 6.22 -6.18
CA THR A 123 6.64 5.15 -6.30
C THR A 123 6.76 4.69 -7.74
N LYS A 124 7.89 4.97 -8.38
CA LYS A 124 8.17 4.48 -9.74
C LYS A 124 8.76 3.09 -9.69
N VAL A 125 8.20 2.16 -10.45
CA VAL A 125 8.80 0.86 -10.71
C VAL A 125 9.39 0.88 -12.11
N HIS A 126 10.72 0.83 -12.20
CA HIS A 126 11.42 0.93 -13.47
C HIS A 126 11.34 -0.34 -14.31
N SER A 127 11.60 -0.18 -15.61
CA SER A 127 11.79 -1.26 -16.58
C SER A 127 12.86 -2.24 -16.13
N MET A 128 12.66 -3.52 -16.40
CA MET A 128 13.53 -4.59 -15.93
C MET A 128 14.00 -5.47 -17.08
N ASN A 129 15.31 -5.56 -17.27
CA ASN A 129 15.90 -6.45 -18.28
C ASN A 129 16.14 -7.87 -17.75
N ALA A 130 16.19 -8.01 -16.42
CA ALA A 130 16.38 -9.27 -15.73
C ALA A 130 15.63 -9.24 -14.41
N ASN A 131 15.18 -10.40 -13.95
CA ASN A 131 14.50 -10.56 -12.68
C ASN A 131 13.22 -9.71 -12.56
N TYR A 132 12.78 -9.52 -11.32
CA TYR A 132 11.66 -8.69 -10.88
C TYR A 132 12.04 -7.93 -9.60
N ALA A 133 11.15 -7.07 -9.12
CA ALA A 133 11.21 -6.51 -7.78
C ALA A 133 10.07 -7.06 -6.91
N SER A 134 10.33 -7.23 -5.62
CA SER A 134 9.36 -7.73 -4.66
C SER A 134 9.21 -6.82 -3.44
N GLN A 135 8.00 -6.76 -2.90
CA GLN A 135 7.68 -6.03 -1.68
C GLN A 135 6.83 -6.88 -0.73
N ILE A 136 7.19 -6.87 0.55
CA ILE A 136 6.34 -7.34 1.63
C ILE A 136 5.94 -6.15 2.48
N GLN A 137 4.66 -6.07 2.80
CA GLN A 137 4.14 -5.13 3.80
C GLN A 137 3.43 -5.93 4.90
N HIS A 138 3.84 -5.75 6.14
CA HIS A 138 3.20 -6.37 7.28
C HIS A 138 2.72 -5.28 8.24
N PHE A 139 1.42 -5.30 8.51
CA PHE A 139 0.75 -4.35 9.37
C PHE A 139 0.15 -5.11 10.55
N ARG A 140 0.46 -4.70 11.78
CA ARG A 140 -0.15 -5.25 12.99
C ARG A 140 -0.80 -4.13 13.79
N VAL A 141 -2.10 -4.24 14.03
CA VAL A 141 -2.86 -3.25 14.80
C VAL A 141 -3.53 -3.95 15.97
N GLU A 142 -3.08 -3.60 17.17
CA GLU A 142 -3.54 -4.17 18.44
C GLU A 142 -4.88 -3.57 18.88
N GLU A 143 -5.40 -4.04 20.01
CA GLU A 143 -6.67 -3.59 20.62
C GLU A 143 -6.82 -2.07 20.61
N ASP A 144 -7.94 -1.59 20.08
CA ASP A 144 -8.29 -0.17 19.95
C ASP A 144 -7.25 0.68 19.18
N GLY A 145 -6.34 0.03 18.44
CA GLY A 145 -5.35 0.69 17.62
C GLY A 145 -5.95 1.31 16.35
N TYR A 146 -5.35 2.39 15.87
CA TYR A 146 -5.78 3.11 14.67
C TYR A 146 -4.63 3.35 13.70
N LEU A 147 -4.67 2.73 12.51
CA LEU A 147 -3.65 2.89 11.49
C LEU A 147 -4.22 3.53 10.22
N GLU A 148 -3.52 4.55 9.72
CA GLU A 148 -3.73 5.10 8.38
C GLU A 148 -2.49 4.89 7.53
N PHE A 149 -2.58 4.04 6.52
CA PHE A 149 -1.51 3.79 5.56
C PHE A 149 -1.94 4.33 4.18
N MET A 150 -1.46 5.53 3.86
CA MET A 150 -1.88 6.35 2.71
C MET A 150 -0.68 6.67 1.80
N PRO A 151 -0.15 5.70 1.04
CA PRO A 151 0.93 5.95 0.10
C PRO A 151 0.45 6.77 -1.11
N ASP A 152 1.39 7.44 -1.76
CA ASP A 152 1.19 8.04 -3.08
C ASP A 152 1.18 6.96 -4.18
N PRO A 153 0.70 7.30 -5.40
CA PRO A 153 0.53 6.32 -6.46
C PRO A 153 1.79 5.55 -6.85
N LEU A 154 1.60 4.28 -7.22
CA LEU A 154 2.60 3.43 -7.85
C LEU A 154 2.50 3.55 -9.37
N ILE A 155 3.65 3.78 -10.01
CA ILE A 155 3.77 4.03 -11.45
C ILE A 155 4.68 2.96 -12.06
N PRO A 156 4.11 1.88 -12.63
CA PRO A 156 4.88 0.88 -13.33
C PRO A 156 5.31 1.43 -14.70
N HIS A 157 6.62 1.39 -14.99
CA HIS A 157 7.13 1.71 -16.31
C HIS A 157 6.92 0.53 -17.27
N ARG A 158 7.12 0.77 -18.56
CA ARG A 158 7.18 -0.33 -19.53
C ARG A 158 8.18 -1.41 -19.09
N ASP A 159 7.88 -2.68 -19.36
CA ASP A 159 8.73 -3.83 -18.99
C ASP A 159 9.01 -3.99 -17.49
N ALA A 160 8.27 -3.30 -16.61
CA ALA A 160 8.38 -3.47 -15.17
C ALA A 160 7.75 -4.79 -14.71
N ARG A 161 8.33 -5.40 -13.68
CA ARG A 161 7.84 -6.63 -13.05
C ARG A 161 7.84 -6.44 -11.54
N PHE A 162 6.65 -6.40 -10.95
CA PHE A 162 6.50 -6.12 -9.53
C PHE A 162 5.52 -7.06 -8.87
N ILE A 163 5.93 -7.64 -7.75
CA ILE A 163 5.06 -8.44 -6.89
C ILE A 163 5.05 -7.86 -5.47
N THR A 164 3.85 -7.64 -4.93
CA THR A 164 3.65 -7.18 -3.55
C THR A 164 2.70 -8.10 -2.80
N ASP A 165 3.03 -8.39 -1.54
CA ASP A 165 2.15 -9.11 -0.61
C ASP A 165 2.01 -8.31 0.70
N THR A 166 0.81 -7.81 0.91
CA THR A 166 0.38 -7.02 2.06
C THR A 166 -0.43 -7.87 3.02
N GLN A 167 0.02 -7.92 4.27
CA GLN A 167 -0.53 -8.76 5.32
C GLN A 167 -0.91 -7.91 6.52
N ILE A 168 -2.20 -7.86 6.85
CA ILE A 168 -2.73 -7.07 7.97
C ILE A 168 -3.21 -8.01 9.08
N LYS A 169 -2.56 -7.98 10.24
CA LYS A 169 -3.05 -8.61 11.47
C LYS A 169 -3.77 -7.57 12.32
N ILE A 170 -5.03 -7.80 12.65
CA ILE A 170 -5.84 -6.77 13.31
C ILE A 170 -6.66 -7.31 14.48
N HIS A 171 -6.71 -6.56 15.58
CA HIS A 171 -7.62 -6.84 16.70
C HIS A 171 -9.09 -6.53 16.30
N PRO A 172 -10.09 -7.28 16.78
CA PRO A 172 -11.50 -7.05 16.43
C PRO A 172 -12.04 -5.63 16.74
N THR A 173 -11.43 -4.92 17.69
CA THR A 173 -11.82 -3.54 18.06
C THR A 173 -11.00 -2.46 17.34
N ALA A 174 -9.94 -2.85 16.63
CA ALA A 174 -9.03 -1.92 15.98
C ALA A 174 -9.55 -1.46 14.62
N THR A 175 -8.94 -0.38 14.11
CA THR A 175 -9.20 0.13 12.77
C THR A 175 -7.91 0.30 11.99
N ALA A 176 -7.91 -0.14 10.73
CA ALA A 176 -6.83 0.09 9.77
C ALA A 176 -7.43 0.51 8.43
N ILE A 177 -6.97 1.64 7.90
CA ILE A 177 -7.23 2.05 6.52
C ILE A 177 -5.95 1.93 5.70
N TYR A 178 -6.00 1.11 4.66
CA TYR A 178 -4.90 0.82 3.76
C TYR A 178 -5.29 1.21 2.34
N CYS A 179 -4.42 1.94 1.64
CA CYS A 179 -4.66 2.41 0.29
C CYS A 179 -3.56 1.94 -0.66
N GLU A 180 -3.94 1.52 -1.87
CA GLU A 180 -3.07 1.36 -3.03
C GLU A 180 -3.64 2.14 -4.21
N VAL A 181 -2.80 2.93 -4.88
CA VAL A 181 -3.18 3.59 -6.14
C VAL A 181 -2.21 3.15 -7.23
N LEU A 182 -2.72 2.51 -8.26
CA LEU A 182 -1.97 2.04 -9.42
C LEU A 182 -2.25 2.95 -10.63
N MET A 183 -1.21 3.52 -11.20
CA MET A 183 -1.29 4.20 -12.49
C MET A 183 -1.08 3.20 -13.64
N SER A 184 -1.67 3.48 -14.81
CA SER A 184 -1.46 2.71 -16.03
C SER A 184 0.00 2.74 -16.51
N GLY A 185 0.75 3.76 -16.07
CA GLY A 185 2.17 3.91 -16.29
C GLY A 185 2.52 5.39 -16.48
N ARG A 186 3.64 5.68 -17.12
CA ARG A 186 4.01 7.06 -17.48
C ARG A 186 3.28 7.53 -18.75
N LYS A 187 1.95 7.59 -18.69
CA LYS A 187 1.07 7.79 -19.85
C LYS A 187 1.36 9.03 -20.72
N TYR A 188 2.02 10.05 -20.18
CA TYR A 188 2.43 11.26 -20.91
C TYR A 188 3.87 11.24 -21.45
N HIS A 189 4.61 10.15 -21.25
CA HIS A 189 6.01 10.04 -21.65
C HIS A 189 6.15 9.39 -23.03
N HIS A 190 5.68 8.15 -23.19
CA HIS A 190 5.63 7.43 -24.47
C HIS A 190 4.38 6.54 -24.54
N VAL A 191 3.93 6.21 -25.75
CA VAL A 191 2.71 5.40 -25.98
C VAL A 191 2.80 3.99 -25.39
N ASP A 192 4.00 3.42 -25.36
CA ASP A 192 4.30 2.10 -24.81
C ASP A 192 4.38 2.06 -23.28
N GLU A 193 4.21 3.19 -22.59
CA GLU A 193 4.19 3.23 -21.12
C GLU A 193 2.81 2.91 -20.55
N ARG A 194 1.73 3.23 -21.26
CA ARG A 194 0.36 2.96 -20.77
C ARG A 194 0.11 1.46 -20.85
N PHE A 195 -0.04 0.84 -19.68
CA PHE A 195 -0.11 -0.61 -19.51
C PHE A 195 1.06 -1.34 -20.20
N GLY A 196 2.26 -0.72 -20.16
CA GLY A 196 3.45 -1.25 -20.80
C GLY A 196 4.26 -2.24 -19.98
N PHE A 197 3.92 -2.40 -18.70
CA PHE A 197 4.64 -3.29 -17.78
C PHE A 197 4.43 -4.76 -18.15
N ASP A 198 5.35 -5.63 -17.72
CA ASP A 198 5.20 -7.07 -17.93
C ASP A 198 4.24 -7.67 -16.90
N VAL A 199 4.46 -7.39 -15.61
CA VAL A 199 3.71 -7.99 -14.50
C VAL A 199 3.51 -6.99 -13.37
N TYR A 200 2.27 -6.83 -12.91
CA TYR A 200 1.93 -6.30 -11.59
C TYR A 200 1.08 -7.31 -10.82
N SER A 201 1.64 -7.90 -9.77
CA SER A 201 0.96 -8.84 -8.89
C SER A 201 0.81 -8.22 -7.50
N SER A 202 -0.42 -7.97 -7.06
CA SER A 202 -0.70 -7.47 -5.71
C SER A 202 -1.60 -8.43 -4.97
N ARG A 203 -1.17 -8.83 -3.77
CA ARG A 203 -1.98 -9.60 -2.84
C ARG A 203 -2.17 -8.77 -1.57
N VAL A 204 -3.42 -8.59 -1.15
CA VAL A 204 -3.78 -7.95 0.12
C VAL A 204 -4.58 -8.96 0.94
N SER A 205 -4.18 -9.17 2.18
CA SER A 205 -4.86 -10.11 3.08
C SER A 205 -4.94 -9.56 4.48
N ALA A 206 -5.98 -9.96 5.21
CA ALA A 206 -6.07 -9.71 6.62
C ALA A 206 -6.44 -10.95 7.42
N GLU A 207 -5.92 -11.01 8.64
CA GLU A 207 -6.23 -12.02 9.64
C GLU A 207 -6.45 -11.36 11.00
N ASN A 208 -7.19 -12.04 11.89
CA ASN A 208 -7.23 -11.63 13.29
C ASN A 208 -5.89 -11.95 13.99
N LEU A 209 -5.72 -11.50 15.24
CA LEU A 209 -4.47 -11.75 15.98
C LEU A 209 -4.20 -13.24 16.29
N GLU A 210 -5.21 -14.09 16.17
CA GLU A 210 -5.13 -15.55 16.37
C GLU A 210 -4.78 -16.31 15.08
N GLY A 211 -4.65 -15.61 13.94
CA GLY A 211 -4.33 -16.20 12.64
C GLY A 211 -5.54 -16.70 11.84
N LYS A 212 -6.77 -16.33 12.22
CA LYS A 212 -7.98 -16.59 11.42
C LYS A 212 -8.05 -15.59 10.27
N GLU A 213 -8.07 -16.08 9.04
CA GLU A 213 -8.25 -15.27 7.84
C GLU A 213 -9.59 -14.52 7.85
N LEU A 214 -9.53 -13.22 7.53
CA LEU A 214 -10.67 -12.32 7.44
C LEU A 214 -11.05 -12.07 5.97
N PHE A 215 -10.08 -11.76 5.12
CA PHE A 215 -10.27 -11.66 3.67
C PHE A 215 -8.94 -11.80 2.94
N VAL A 216 -9.02 -12.11 1.64
CA VAL A 216 -7.90 -12.05 0.70
C VAL A 216 -8.38 -11.46 -0.62
N GLU A 217 -7.58 -10.57 -1.19
CA GLU A 217 -7.71 -10.06 -2.54
C GLU A 217 -6.37 -10.26 -3.26
N LYS A 218 -6.40 -10.74 -4.51
CA LYS A 218 -5.21 -10.86 -5.36
C LYS A 218 -5.52 -10.41 -6.78
N TYR A 219 -4.65 -9.55 -7.31
CA TYR A 219 -4.61 -9.19 -8.73
C TYR A 219 -3.32 -9.69 -9.35
N VAL A 220 -3.43 -10.19 -10.57
CA VAL A 220 -2.29 -10.47 -11.46
C VAL A 220 -2.59 -9.78 -12.77
N LEU A 221 -1.85 -8.72 -13.07
CA LEU A 221 -2.02 -7.90 -14.26
C LEU A 221 -0.85 -8.13 -15.20
N GLU A 222 -1.13 -8.68 -16.38
CA GLU A 222 -0.15 -8.98 -17.43
C GLU A 222 -0.62 -8.35 -18.76
N PRO A 223 -0.52 -7.02 -18.91
CA PRO A 223 -1.18 -6.28 -19.99
C PRO A 223 -0.68 -6.65 -21.40
N LYS A 224 0.51 -7.27 -21.49
CA LYS A 224 1.06 -7.80 -22.74
C LYS A 224 0.48 -9.17 -23.13
N LYS A 225 -0.13 -9.89 -22.18
CA LYS A 225 -0.87 -11.14 -22.42
C LYS A 225 -2.35 -10.87 -22.64
N GLU A 226 -2.95 -10.05 -21.79
CA GLU A 226 -4.37 -9.69 -21.84
C GLU A 226 -4.58 -8.19 -21.70
N SER A 227 -5.34 -7.58 -22.60
CA SER A 227 -5.60 -6.14 -22.55
C SER A 227 -6.41 -5.76 -21.31
N LEU A 228 -5.93 -4.75 -20.58
CA LEU A 228 -6.65 -4.19 -19.43
C LEU A 228 -7.78 -3.24 -19.85
N ASP A 229 -7.88 -2.87 -21.14
CA ASP A 229 -8.93 -1.98 -21.67
C ASP A 229 -10.30 -2.67 -21.83
N ALA A 230 -10.45 -3.89 -21.32
CA ALA A 230 -11.72 -4.61 -21.32
C ALA A 230 -12.75 -3.98 -20.36
N ILE A 231 -14.02 -4.09 -20.73
CA ILE A 231 -15.14 -3.77 -19.83
C ILE A 231 -15.08 -4.70 -18.61
N GLY A 232 -15.23 -4.14 -17.41
CA GLY A 232 -15.09 -4.87 -16.16
C GLY A 232 -13.65 -4.99 -15.64
N VAL A 233 -12.67 -4.45 -16.38
CA VAL A 233 -11.26 -4.34 -15.94
C VAL A 233 -10.89 -2.86 -15.76
N MET A 234 -10.23 -2.22 -16.73
CA MET A 234 -9.92 -0.78 -16.69
C MET A 234 -10.67 0.02 -17.75
N GLN A 235 -11.17 -0.60 -18.83
CA GLN A 235 -11.82 0.11 -19.94
C GLN A 235 -11.01 1.34 -20.40
N THR A 236 -11.53 2.55 -20.22
CA THR A 236 -10.85 3.80 -20.60
C THR A 236 -10.04 4.43 -19.47
N PHE A 237 -10.07 3.85 -18.27
CA PHE A 237 -9.46 4.41 -17.07
C PHE A 237 -7.95 4.18 -17.03
N ASP A 238 -7.23 5.14 -16.43
CA ASP A 238 -5.76 5.14 -16.33
C ASP A 238 -5.25 4.97 -14.90
N VAL A 239 -6.13 5.12 -13.91
CA VAL A 239 -5.76 5.10 -12.49
C VAL A 239 -6.77 4.25 -11.75
N PHE A 240 -6.28 3.30 -10.97
CA PHE A 240 -7.06 2.45 -10.08
C PHE A 240 -6.67 2.73 -8.64
N GLY A 241 -7.64 3.10 -7.80
CA GLY A 241 -7.49 3.21 -6.37
C GLY A 241 -8.25 2.09 -5.66
N ASN A 242 -7.58 1.43 -4.73
CA ASN A 242 -8.11 0.36 -3.90
C ASN A 242 -7.87 0.71 -2.43
N VAL A 243 -8.94 0.87 -1.67
CA VAL A 243 -8.87 1.22 -0.25
C VAL A 243 -9.55 0.13 0.56
N VAL A 244 -8.79 -0.52 1.43
CA VAL A 244 -9.29 -1.49 2.40
C VAL A 244 -9.44 -0.77 3.74
N LEU A 245 -10.66 -0.76 4.28
CA LEU A 245 -10.96 -0.26 5.61
C LEU A 245 -11.37 -1.43 6.50
N LEU A 246 -10.49 -1.87 7.39
CA LEU A 246 -10.82 -2.82 8.44
C LEU A 246 -11.24 -2.06 9.69
N THR A 247 -12.44 -2.34 10.20
CA THR A 247 -13.04 -1.59 11.32
C THR A 247 -14.21 -2.38 11.91
N PRO A 248 -14.58 -2.16 13.19
CA PRO A 248 -15.74 -2.83 13.79
C PRO A 248 -17.03 -2.69 12.98
N LYS A 249 -17.85 -3.76 12.99
CA LYS A 249 -19.09 -3.86 12.20
C LYS A 249 -20.05 -2.69 12.38
N GLU A 250 -20.09 -2.12 13.58
CA GLU A 250 -20.97 -1.01 13.93
C GLU A 250 -20.77 0.25 13.09
N HIS A 251 -19.61 0.44 12.44
CA HIS A 251 -19.35 1.60 11.57
C HIS A 251 -19.76 1.37 10.11
N HIS A 252 -19.95 0.12 9.68
CA HIS A 252 -20.04 -0.24 8.25
C HIS A 252 -21.20 0.43 7.54
N ASP A 253 -22.40 0.32 8.10
CA ASP A 253 -23.61 0.78 7.43
C ASP A 253 -23.63 2.32 7.32
N ARG A 254 -23.19 3.03 8.37
CA ARG A 254 -23.10 4.50 8.36
C ARG A 254 -22.12 5.02 7.31
N ILE A 255 -20.98 4.35 7.13
CA ILE A 255 -20.00 4.72 6.10
C ILE A 255 -20.56 4.44 4.70
N VAL A 256 -21.16 3.27 4.49
CA VAL A 256 -21.73 2.88 3.18
C VAL A 256 -22.85 3.84 2.75
N GLU A 257 -23.72 4.25 3.67
CA GLU A 257 -24.80 5.22 3.39
C GLU A 257 -24.30 6.59 2.95
N ARG A 258 -23.08 6.98 3.38
CA ARG A 258 -22.46 8.26 3.05
C ARG A 258 -21.60 8.23 1.77
N VAL A 259 -21.39 7.06 1.18
CA VAL A 259 -20.52 6.87 0.00
C VAL A 259 -21.33 6.23 -1.13
N PRO A 260 -22.16 7.03 -1.84
CA PRO A 260 -22.94 6.50 -2.95
C PRO A 260 -22.03 6.04 -4.10
N ALA A 261 -22.47 5.00 -4.82
CA ALA A 261 -21.79 4.59 -6.03
C ALA A 261 -21.83 5.70 -7.09
N LEU A 262 -20.69 5.92 -7.75
CA LEU A 262 -20.51 6.93 -8.79
C LEU A 262 -20.08 6.24 -10.08
N PHE A 263 -20.71 6.60 -11.19
CA PHE A 263 -20.25 6.24 -12.52
C PHE A 263 -20.52 7.40 -13.47
N ASP A 264 -19.48 8.15 -13.79
CA ASP A 264 -19.52 9.28 -14.71
C ASP A 264 -18.46 9.12 -15.81
N MET A 265 -18.90 8.60 -16.95
CA MET A 265 -18.06 8.44 -18.13
C MET A 265 -17.56 9.76 -18.72
N LYS A 266 -18.29 10.87 -18.54
CA LYS A 266 -17.86 12.18 -19.07
C LYS A 266 -16.77 12.78 -18.21
N ALA A 267 -16.90 12.68 -16.89
CA ALA A 267 -15.84 13.04 -15.95
C ALA A 267 -14.66 12.05 -15.99
N GLY A 268 -14.88 10.84 -16.52
CA GLY A 268 -13.88 9.79 -16.51
C GLY A 268 -13.59 9.32 -15.10
N LEU A 269 -14.65 9.12 -14.30
CA LEU A 269 -14.57 8.74 -12.89
C LEU A 269 -15.63 7.68 -12.55
N ALA A 270 -15.24 6.65 -11.81
CA ALA A 270 -16.17 5.66 -11.26
C ALA A 270 -15.71 5.26 -9.86
N SER A 271 -16.61 5.11 -8.90
CA SER A 271 -16.27 4.65 -7.56
C SER A 271 -17.42 3.90 -6.88
N GLY A 272 -17.07 3.10 -5.89
CA GLY A 272 -18.06 2.39 -5.09
C GLY A 272 -17.44 1.75 -3.85
N VAL A 273 -18.27 1.57 -2.83
CA VAL A 273 -17.91 0.88 -1.59
C VAL A 273 -18.73 -0.40 -1.44
N THR A 274 -18.09 -1.47 -0.96
CA THR A 274 -18.75 -2.73 -0.66
C THR A 274 -18.27 -3.28 0.69
N ARG A 275 -19.06 -4.16 1.30
CA ARG A 275 -18.68 -4.81 2.56
C ARG A 275 -17.74 -5.98 2.28
N LEU A 276 -16.66 -6.07 3.05
CA LEU A 276 -15.77 -7.23 3.03
C LEU A 276 -16.45 -8.43 3.73
N PRO A 277 -16.01 -9.67 3.43
CA PRO A 277 -16.51 -10.86 4.10
C PRO A 277 -16.24 -10.82 5.62
N ASN A 278 -16.84 -11.76 6.36
CA ASN A 278 -16.63 -11.92 7.81
C ASN A 278 -16.95 -10.69 8.67
N ASN A 279 -17.66 -9.70 8.13
CA ASN A 279 -17.90 -8.40 8.77
C ASN A 279 -16.60 -7.73 9.24
N CYS A 280 -15.50 -7.90 8.50
CA CYS A 280 -14.20 -7.37 8.91
C CYS A 280 -13.96 -5.92 8.48
N GLY A 281 -14.79 -5.37 7.58
CA GLY A 281 -14.55 -4.05 7.04
C GLY A 281 -15.29 -3.74 5.75
N LEU A 282 -14.79 -2.72 5.05
CA LEU A 282 -15.26 -2.23 3.76
C LEU A 282 -14.09 -2.22 2.76
N ILE A 283 -14.42 -2.31 1.48
CA ILE A 283 -13.50 -2.04 0.39
C ILE A 283 -14.09 -0.98 -0.52
N PHE A 284 -13.34 0.10 -0.73
CA PHE A 284 -13.67 1.19 -1.62
C PHE A 284 -12.76 1.13 -2.84
N LYS A 285 -13.36 1.14 -4.02
CA LYS A 285 -12.64 1.15 -5.29
C LYS A 285 -13.00 2.40 -6.06
N VAL A 286 -12.01 2.98 -6.73
CA VAL A 286 -12.18 4.11 -7.61
C VAL A 286 -11.34 3.94 -8.87
N LEU A 287 -11.90 4.27 -10.01
CA LEU A 287 -11.26 4.33 -11.31
C LEU A 287 -11.33 5.76 -11.81
N GLY A 288 -10.24 6.25 -12.41
CA GLY A 288 -10.21 7.59 -12.98
C GLY A 288 -9.20 7.77 -14.10
N ASN A 289 -9.36 8.86 -14.84
CA ASN A 289 -8.40 9.30 -15.86
C ASN A 289 -7.36 10.27 -15.31
N ASP A 290 -7.57 10.81 -14.11
CA ASP A 290 -6.64 11.73 -13.45
C ASP A 290 -6.34 11.25 -12.04
N SER A 291 -5.07 11.30 -11.65
CA SER A 291 -4.64 10.84 -10.33
C SER A 291 -5.08 11.79 -9.21
N GLY A 292 -5.25 13.09 -9.49
CA GLY A 292 -5.76 14.07 -8.54
C GLY A 292 -7.21 13.79 -8.17
N GLU A 293 -8.07 13.56 -9.17
CA GLU A 293 -9.48 13.20 -8.96
C GLU A 293 -9.63 11.88 -8.19
N VAL A 294 -8.83 10.87 -8.52
CA VAL A 294 -8.81 9.59 -7.78
C VAL A 294 -8.34 9.79 -6.33
N LYS A 295 -7.27 10.56 -6.11
CA LYS A 295 -6.81 10.91 -4.75
C LYS A 295 -7.87 11.70 -3.98
N ALA A 296 -8.63 12.58 -4.64
CA ALA A 296 -9.71 13.33 -4.01
C ALA A 296 -10.85 12.41 -3.57
N GLN A 297 -11.27 11.45 -4.39
CA GLN A 297 -12.27 10.45 -4.02
C GLN A 297 -11.82 9.56 -2.85
N ILE A 298 -10.56 9.08 -2.89
CA ILE A 298 -9.96 8.32 -1.78
C ILE A 298 -9.95 9.16 -0.50
N ARG A 299 -9.55 10.42 -0.62
CA ARG A 299 -9.49 11.35 0.50
C ARG A 299 -10.87 11.64 1.09
N GLU A 300 -11.93 11.70 0.28
CA GLU A 300 -13.30 11.87 0.76
C GLU A 300 -13.79 10.59 1.47
N PHE A 301 -13.52 9.40 0.92
CA PHE A 301 -13.80 8.14 1.60
C PHE A 301 -13.08 8.06 2.96
N TRP A 302 -11.79 8.41 3.00
CA TRP A 302 -11.00 8.46 4.23
C TRP A 302 -11.59 9.45 5.25
N LYS A 303 -12.02 10.62 4.81
CA LYS A 303 -12.69 11.62 5.67
C LYS A 303 -13.95 11.05 6.30
N ILE A 304 -14.83 10.48 5.48
CA ILE A 304 -16.08 9.87 5.95
C ILE A 304 -15.77 8.75 6.96
N ALA A 305 -14.82 7.87 6.65
CA ALA A 305 -14.42 6.80 7.54
C ALA A 305 -13.92 7.33 8.89
N ARG A 306 -13.04 8.34 8.88
CA ARG A 306 -12.51 8.93 10.11
C ARG A 306 -13.60 9.62 10.95
N GLU A 307 -14.54 10.31 10.31
CA GLU A 307 -15.66 10.95 11.00
C GLU A 307 -16.58 9.92 11.66
N GLU A 308 -16.90 8.82 10.97
CA GLU A 308 -17.79 7.77 11.50
C GLU A 308 -17.16 6.88 12.58
N ILE A 309 -15.83 6.80 12.61
CA ILE A 309 -15.07 5.94 13.52
C ILE A 309 -14.57 6.72 14.73
N LEU A 310 -14.01 7.91 14.52
CA LEU A 310 -13.36 8.71 15.56
C LEU A 310 -14.11 9.99 15.92
N GLY A 311 -15.16 10.36 15.17
CA GLY A 311 -15.84 11.65 15.34
C GLY A 311 -14.97 12.84 14.96
N ARG A 312 -13.93 12.64 14.14
CA ARG A 312 -12.93 13.65 13.75
C ARG A 312 -12.78 13.69 12.24
N THR A 313 -12.60 14.88 11.68
CA THR A 313 -12.46 15.06 10.23
C THR A 313 -10.98 15.02 9.79
N LEU A 314 -10.72 15.33 8.52
CA LEU A 314 -9.39 15.46 7.96
C LEU A 314 -9.06 16.93 7.70
N GLN A 315 -7.91 17.38 8.18
CA GLN A 315 -7.33 18.69 7.87
C GLN A 315 -7.26 18.96 6.37
N PRO A 316 -7.58 20.17 5.87
CA PRO A 316 -7.46 20.51 4.45
C PRO A 316 -6.12 20.07 3.85
N GLN A 317 -6.13 19.66 2.58
CA GLN A 317 -4.89 19.24 1.92
C GLN A 317 -3.90 20.41 1.90
N PHE A 318 -2.65 20.12 2.27
CA PHE A 318 -1.58 21.10 2.15
C PHE A 318 -1.44 21.57 0.70
N LEU A 319 -1.27 22.88 0.48
CA LEU A 319 -1.18 23.48 -0.85
C LEU A 319 -0.08 22.91 -1.75
N TRP A 320 0.94 22.27 -1.16
CA TRP A 320 2.07 21.67 -1.87
C TRP A 320 1.92 20.15 -2.10
N ARG A 321 0.77 19.56 -1.78
CA ARG A 321 0.46 18.12 -1.96
C ARG A 321 -0.61 17.87 -3.00
#